data_AF-A0A6A2Z8Y2-F1
#
_entry.id   AF-A0A6A2Z8Y2-F1
#
_cell.length_a   1.000
_cell.length_b   1.000
_cell.length_c   1.000
_cell.angle_alpha   90.00
_cell.angle_beta   90.00
_cell.angle_gamma   90.00
#
_symmetry.space_group_name_H-M   'P 1'
#
loop_
_entity.id
_entity.type
_entity.pdbx_description
1 polymer ?
#
loop_
_entity_poly.entity_id
_entity_poly.type
_entity_poly.pdbx_seq_one_letter_code
_entity_poly.pdbx_strand_id
1 'polypeptide(L)'
;MPRFQLLLYITIFVLLLNSGHTLCRTKSVRAKISRGKQRQSNVTETHVSELQFMQWVRFVGSLNHSVFKSAKNKLFPSYTLTVDKNPGAGDFTTIQDAIDSLPSVNLVRVVIKVQAGVYTEKVNIPPLKSFITVEGSGADETIVQWGDTAQTPGPRGQPMGTYASATFAVNSPYFIAKTITFKNTTPVPRPGAVGKQAVAFRISADTATFLGCKFLGAQDTLYDHFGRHYYKDCYIEGSVDFIFGNSLSLFEGCHVHAVATLTGAVTAQGRGSILDDTGFSFVNCKVTGSGALYLGRAWGPFSRVVFAYTYMDNIIIPKGWYNWGDPAREMTVFYGQYKCMGPGASFAGRVSWSRELTDEEAKPFISLSFIDGSEWIKLRQMAYSGTIRDNIVFGKLDASENEVVEAARAANAHEFISALKEGYETECGERGVKPSGQKQRMAIARAIIRNPRILLLDEATRALDVQSEQVVQEALDRIMTGKTTVVIAHRLNTIKEVDSIAFVADGKVVERGTYAQLKNQQGAFSKLADLQA
;
A
#
# COMPACT_ATOMS: atom_id res chain seq x y z
N MET A 1 47.65 -24.09 2.39
CA MET A 1 46.23 -24.04 1.96
C MET A 1 45.37 -24.46 3.13
N PRO A 2 44.49 -23.59 3.65
CA PRO A 2 43.07 -23.70 3.28
C PRO A 2 42.27 -22.38 3.15
N ARG A 3 41.29 -22.44 2.24
CA ARG A 3 39.92 -21.87 2.21
C ARG A 3 39.67 -20.37 2.47
N PHE A 4 39.49 -19.65 1.35
CA PHE A 4 38.71 -18.43 1.22
C PHE A 4 37.27 -18.61 1.76
N GLN A 5 36.86 -17.80 2.73
CA GLN A 5 35.45 -17.48 3.00
C GLN A 5 35.19 -16.07 2.49
N LEU A 6 34.39 -15.97 1.43
CA LEU A 6 33.89 -14.71 0.88
C LEU A 6 32.79 -14.17 1.80
N LEU A 7 33.13 -13.29 2.75
CA LEU A 7 32.13 -12.51 3.48
C LEU A 7 31.68 -11.34 2.60
N LEU A 8 30.45 -11.45 2.09
CA LEU A 8 29.75 -10.39 1.40
C LEU A 8 29.26 -9.36 2.45
N TYR A 9 30.04 -8.31 2.69
CA TYR A 9 29.61 -7.20 3.55
C TYR A 9 28.70 -6.27 2.75
N ILE A 10 27.45 -6.14 3.20
CA ILE A 10 26.50 -5.13 2.70
C ILE A 10 26.81 -3.82 3.45
N THR A 11 27.39 -2.85 2.75
CA THR A 11 27.73 -1.53 3.30
C THR A 11 26.67 -0.50 2.88
N ILE A 12 25.92 0.06 3.85
CA ILE A 12 24.84 1.02 3.61
C ILE A 12 25.34 2.44 3.93
N PHE A 13 25.40 3.32 2.93
CA PHE A 13 25.70 4.74 3.13
C PHE A 13 24.41 5.54 3.38
N VAL A 14 24.35 6.43 4.38
CA VAL A 14 23.20 7.32 4.64
C VAL A 14 23.71 8.73 4.91
N LEU A 15 23.26 9.73 4.15
CA LEU A 15 23.82 11.09 4.20
C LEU A 15 22.78 12.19 3.97
N LEU A 16 22.63 13.15 4.89
CA LEU A 16 21.75 14.31 4.76
C LEU A 16 22.51 15.51 4.18
N LEU A 17 22.01 16.12 3.10
CA LEU A 17 22.42 17.47 2.67
C LEU A 17 21.54 18.54 3.34
N ASN A 18 22.11 19.67 3.77
CA ASN A 18 21.33 20.80 4.28
C ASN A 18 21.86 22.08 3.63
N SER A 19 21.04 22.75 2.83
CA SER A 19 21.29 24.11 2.35
C SER A 19 20.41 25.08 3.14
N GLY A 20 21.03 25.83 4.04
CA GLY A 20 20.38 26.90 4.80
C GLY A 20 20.82 26.91 6.25
N HIS A 21 21.60 27.93 6.62
CA HIS A 21 21.94 28.22 8.01
C HIS A 21 20.68 28.36 8.86
N THR A 22 20.51 27.47 9.85
CA THR A 22 19.65 27.73 11.01
C THR A 22 20.35 27.21 12.25
N LEU A 23 20.66 28.13 13.15
CA LEU A 23 21.45 27.92 14.36
C LEU A 23 20.57 27.23 15.41
N CYS A 24 20.66 25.89 15.52
CA CYS A 24 19.96 25.16 16.58
C CYS A 24 20.90 24.89 17.75
N ARG A 25 20.63 25.59 18.86
CA ARG A 25 21.43 25.65 20.08
C ARG A 25 21.07 24.46 20.98
N THR A 26 21.91 23.44 21.08
CA THR A 26 21.74 22.38 22.07
C THR A 26 22.34 22.81 23.42
N LYS A 27 21.47 23.16 24.38
CA LYS A 27 21.88 23.27 25.79
C LYS A 27 22.14 21.87 26.33
N SER A 28 23.41 21.58 26.61
CA SER A 28 23.84 20.42 27.38
C SER A 28 23.38 20.55 28.84
N VAL A 29 22.44 19.70 29.26
CA VAL A 29 22.11 19.50 30.68
C VAL A 29 23.00 18.39 31.21
N ARG A 30 23.91 18.76 32.10
CA ARG A 30 24.85 17.88 32.80
C ARG A 30 24.10 17.15 33.93
N ALA A 31 23.96 15.83 33.86
CA ALA A 31 23.39 15.05 34.96
C ALA A 31 24.41 14.91 36.10
N LYS A 32 24.09 15.46 37.29
CA LYS A 32 24.80 15.16 38.55
C LYS A 32 24.38 13.78 39.03
N ILE A 33 25.36 12.91 39.23
CA ILE A 33 25.20 11.60 39.88
C ILE A 33 24.98 11.85 41.38
N SER A 34 23.81 11.50 41.91
CA SER A 34 23.61 11.32 43.36
C SER A 34 23.40 9.84 43.66
N ARG A 35 24.33 9.25 44.43
CA ARG A 35 24.18 7.93 45.04
C ARG A 35 23.03 7.96 46.04
N GLY A 36 21.97 7.21 45.78
CA GLY A 36 20.85 6.99 46.68
C GLY A 36 20.29 5.58 46.50
N LYS A 37 20.27 4.83 47.59
CA LYS A 37 19.83 3.43 47.79
C LYS A 37 18.84 2.87 46.75
N GLN A 38 19.17 1.69 46.19
CA GLN A 38 18.24 0.84 45.46
C GLN A 38 17.05 0.50 46.35
N ARG A 39 15.90 1.10 46.03
CA ARG A 39 14.58 0.66 46.50
C ARG A 39 14.07 -0.30 45.42
N GLN A 40 13.89 -1.58 45.76
CA GLN A 40 13.18 -2.52 44.89
C GLN A 40 11.81 -1.90 44.54
N SER A 41 11.60 -1.63 43.25
CA SER A 41 10.35 -1.09 42.76
C SER A 41 9.29 -2.18 42.83
N ASN A 42 8.32 -2.02 43.71
CA ASN A 42 7.06 -2.74 43.61
C ASN A 42 6.46 -2.39 42.24
N VAL A 43 6.51 -3.35 41.32
CA VAL A 43 5.90 -3.22 40.01
C VAL A 43 4.39 -3.17 40.23
N THR A 44 3.75 -2.06 39.87
CA THR A 44 2.29 -1.92 39.94
C THR A 44 1.64 -2.89 38.97
N GLU A 45 0.46 -3.41 39.32
CA GLU A 45 -0.34 -4.33 38.49
C GLU A 45 -0.59 -3.76 37.08
N THR A 46 -0.73 -2.44 36.97
CA THR A 46 -0.80 -1.69 35.71
C THR A 46 0.45 -1.89 34.84
N HIS A 47 1.64 -1.79 35.41
CA HIS A 47 2.91 -1.97 34.69
C HIS A 47 3.13 -3.43 34.28
N VAL A 48 2.64 -4.40 35.07
CA VAL A 48 2.63 -5.83 34.65
C VAL A 48 1.69 -6.05 33.48
N SER A 49 0.49 -5.44 33.51
CA SER A 49 -0.48 -5.53 32.42
C SER A 49 0.02 -4.89 31.13
N GLU A 50 0.72 -3.74 31.22
CA GLU A 50 1.36 -3.07 30.10
C GLU A 50 2.49 -3.91 29.51
N LEU A 51 3.32 -4.55 30.35
CA LEU A 51 4.40 -5.44 29.88
C LEU A 51 3.85 -6.68 29.18
N GLN A 52 2.82 -7.33 29.74
CA GLN A 52 2.15 -8.48 29.11
C GLN A 52 1.49 -8.08 27.79
N PHE A 53 0.87 -6.90 27.76
CA PHE A 53 0.30 -6.35 26.54
C PHE A 53 1.37 -6.07 25.49
N MET A 54 2.50 -5.46 25.86
CA MET A 54 3.61 -5.22 24.93
C MET A 54 4.26 -6.52 24.44
N GLN A 55 4.29 -7.57 25.27
CA GLN A 55 4.69 -8.90 24.83
C GLN A 55 3.71 -9.47 23.80
N TRP A 56 2.41 -9.28 24.00
CA TRP A 56 1.37 -9.68 23.04
C TRP A 56 1.43 -8.87 21.74
N VAL A 57 1.62 -7.55 21.80
CA VAL A 57 1.82 -6.70 20.61
C VAL A 57 3.04 -7.14 19.82
N ARG A 58 4.16 -7.40 20.51
CA ARG A 58 5.37 -7.92 19.88
C ARG A 58 5.13 -9.29 19.28
N PHE A 59 4.46 -10.20 20.00
CA PHE A 59 4.08 -11.51 19.50
C PHE A 59 3.28 -11.37 18.20
N VAL A 60 2.14 -10.67 18.24
CA VAL A 60 1.27 -10.40 17.09
C VAL A 60 2.00 -9.74 15.92
N GLY A 61 2.88 -8.77 16.18
CA GLY A 61 3.67 -8.10 15.15
C GLY A 61 4.90 -8.89 14.67
N SER A 62 5.25 -10.00 15.33
CA SER A 62 6.39 -10.87 15.02
C SER A 62 5.99 -12.21 14.41
N LEU A 63 4.69 -12.51 14.35
CA LEU A 63 4.20 -13.70 13.69
C LEU A 63 4.58 -13.58 12.21
N ASN A 64 5.56 -14.39 11.77
CA ASN A 64 5.61 -14.82 10.37
C ASN A 64 4.25 -15.46 10.15
N HIS A 65 3.37 -14.83 9.37
CA HIS A 65 1.95 -15.14 9.31
C HIS A 65 1.77 -16.61 8.90
N SER A 66 1.75 -17.51 9.88
CA SER A 66 2.09 -18.93 9.69
C SER A 66 1.01 -19.69 8.91
N VAL A 67 -0.19 -19.10 8.86
CA VAL A 67 -1.32 -19.53 8.03
C VAL A 67 -1.04 -19.29 6.54
N PHE A 68 -0.28 -18.27 6.19
CA PHE A 68 0.01 -17.88 4.81
C PHE A 68 1.43 -18.30 4.41
N LYS A 69 1.56 -19.07 3.34
CA LYS A 69 2.86 -19.46 2.79
C LYS A 69 3.52 -18.26 2.09
N SER A 70 4.85 -18.31 1.93
CA SER A 70 5.61 -17.33 1.15
C SER A 70 4.99 -17.15 -0.24
N ALA A 71 4.67 -15.90 -0.60
CA ALA A 71 3.89 -15.60 -1.78
C ALA A 71 4.73 -14.88 -2.84
N LYS A 72 5.20 -15.62 -3.85
CA LYS A 72 5.89 -15.03 -5.01
C LYS A 72 4.88 -14.63 -6.08
N ASN A 73 4.54 -13.34 -6.12
CA ASN A 73 3.65 -12.79 -7.13
C ASN A 73 4.33 -12.75 -8.53
N LYS A 74 3.60 -13.12 -9.59
CA LYS A 74 3.99 -12.91 -10.99
C LYS A 74 3.36 -11.61 -11.47
N LEU A 75 4.16 -10.55 -11.57
CA LEU A 75 3.64 -9.19 -11.83
C LEU A 75 3.55 -8.84 -13.32
N PHE A 76 4.36 -9.49 -14.17
CA PHE A 76 4.42 -9.17 -15.60
C PHE A 76 3.36 -9.93 -16.38
N PRO A 77 2.54 -9.24 -17.20
CA PRO A 77 1.53 -9.90 -18.02
C PRO A 77 2.20 -10.83 -19.04
N SER A 78 1.68 -12.04 -19.16
CA SER A 78 2.01 -12.94 -20.26
C SER A 78 1.27 -12.55 -21.53
N TYR A 79 0.03 -12.07 -21.39
CA TYR A 79 -0.76 -11.46 -22.46
C TYR A 79 -1.89 -10.61 -21.85
N THR A 80 -2.56 -9.85 -22.73
CA THR A 80 -3.63 -8.92 -22.40
C THR A 80 -4.87 -9.27 -23.22
N LEU A 81 -6.05 -9.20 -22.60
CA LEU A 81 -7.35 -9.26 -23.26
C LEU A 81 -8.03 -7.89 -23.12
N THR A 82 -8.76 -7.47 -24.15
CA THR A 82 -9.52 -6.23 -24.16
C THR A 82 -11.01 -6.52 -24.08
N VAL A 83 -11.70 -5.88 -23.14
CA VAL A 83 -13.15 -5.94 -23.00
C VAL A 83 -13.72 -4.59 -23.41
N ASP A 84 -14.53 -4.56 -24.45
CA ASP A 84 -15.21 -3.36 -24.95
C ASP A 84 -16.67 -3.69 -25.29
N LYS A 85 -17.60 -2.81 -24.92
CA LYS A 85 -19.03 -2.99 -25.25
C LYS A 85 -19.28 -3.01 -26.76
N ASN A 86 -18.39 -2.40 -27.55
CA ASN A 86 -18.38 -2.49 -29.01
C ASN A 86 -17.68 -3.80 -29.45
N PRO A 87 -18.41 -4.75 -30.06
CA PRO A 87 -17.85 -6.02 -30.49
C PRO A 87 -16.69 -5.91 -31.51
N GLY A 88 -16.57 -4.77 -32.19
CA GLY A 88 -15.49 -4.51 -33.15
C GLY A 88 -14.22 -3.92 -32.54
N ALA A 89 -14.22 -3.56 -31.25
CA ALA A 89 -13.13 -2.84 -30.59
C ALA A 89 -12.43 -3.62 -29.46
N GLY A 90 -13.02 -4.73 -29.00
CA GLY A 90 -12.47 -5.58 -27.95
C GLY A 90 -12.43 -7.06 -28.35
N ASP A 91 -11.65 -7.85 -27.62
CA ASP A 91 -11.64 -9.31 -27.76
C ASP A 91 -12.95 -9.93 -27.22
N PHE A 92 -13.55 -9.28 -26.22
CA PHE A 92 -14.81 -9.69 -25.58
C PHE A 92 -15.71 -8.48 -25.30
N THR A 93 -17.02 -8.72 -25.17
CA THR A 93 -18.00 -7.68 -24.80
C THR A 93 -18.34 -7.67 -23.31
N THR A 94 -18.01 -8.73 -22.58
CA THR A 94 -18.25 -8.87 -21.14
C THR A 94 -16.96 -9.29 -20.44
N ILE A 95 -16.86 -8.96 -19.15
CA ILE A 95 -15.72 -9.34 -18.32
C ILE A 95 -15.77 -10.84 -18.02
N GLN A 96 -16.97 -11.39 -17.80
CA GLN A 96 -17.16 -12.80 -17.53
C GLN A 96 -16.71 -13.67 -18.73
N ASP A 97 -17.03 -13.31 -19.97
CA ASP A 97 -16.58 -14.06 -21.15
C ASP A 97 -15.04 -14.03 -21.29
N ALA A 98 -14.41 -12.89 -20.99
CA ALA A 98 -12.95 -12.78 -20.98
C ALA A 98 -12.32 -13.68 -19.92
N ILE A 99 -12.94 -13.79 -18.74
CA ILE A 99 -12.51 -14.74 -17.70
C ILE A 99 -12.73 -16.18 -18.14
N ASP A 100 -13.87 -16.49 -18.76
CA ASP A 100 -14.26 -17.86 -19.16
C ASP A 100 -13.41 -18.39 -20.31
N SER A 101 -12.87 -17.51 -21.16
CA SER A 101 -11.90 -17.88 -22.20
C SER A 101 -10.55 -18.38 -21.65
N LEU A 102 -10.23 -18.05 -20.40
CA LEU A 102 -9.00 -18.52 -19.74
C LEU A 102 -9.09 -20.02 -19.40
N PRO A 103 -7.96 -20.75 -19.42
CA PRO A 103 -7.93 -22.15 -19.04
C PRO A 103 -8.45 -22.36 -17.61
N SER A 104 -9.02 -23.54 -17.36
CA SER A 104 -9.56 -23.92 -16.03
C SER A 104 -8.52 -23.81 -14.91
N VAL A 105 -7.24 -23.94 -15.25
CA VAL A 105 -6.10 -23.65 -14.36
C VAL A 105 -5.25 -22.56 -15.02
N ASN A 106 -5.20 -21.38 -14.41
CA ASN A 106 -4.36 -20.29 -14.89
C ASN A 106 -3.14 -20.10 -13.99
N LEU A 107 -1.95 -20.20 -14.57
CA LEU A 107 -0.67 -20.08 -13.87
C LEU A 107 0.14 -18.85 -14.30
N VAL A 108 -0.39 -18.06 -15.23
CA VAL A 108 0.28 -16.89 -15.81
C VAL A 108 -0.51 -15.62 -15.55
N ARG A 109 0.19 -14.49 -15.45
CA ARG A 109 -0.48 -13.19 -15.25
C ARG A 109 -1.21 -12.80 -16.53
N VAL A 110 -2.52 -12.64 -16.45
CA VAL A 110 -3.37 -12.15 -17.56
C VAL A 110 -3.95 -10.81 -17.16
N VAL A 111 -3.80 -9.81 -18.02
CA VAL A 111 -4.42 -8.49 -17.82
C VAL A 111 -5.66 -8.40 -18.69
N ILE A 112 -6.79 -8.10 -18.08
CA ILE A 112 -8.06 -7.83 -18.75
C ILE A 112 -8.25 -6.30 -18.68
N LYS A 113 -7.97 -5.61 -19.79
CA LYS A 113 -8.20 -4.17 -19.94
C LYS A 113 -9.68 -3.96 -20.27
N VAL A 114 -10.42 -3.28 -19.41
CA VAL A 114 -11.85 -3.04 -19.55
C VAL A 114 -12.06 -1.58 -19.94
N GLN A 115 -12.60 -1.36 -21.14
CA GLN A 115 -12.81 -0.03 -21.69
C GLN A 115 -13.88 0.75 -20.90
N ALA A 116 -13.96 2.05 -21.17
CA ALA A 116 -14.97 2.92 -20.55
C ALA A 116 -16.39 2.40 -20.85
N GLY A 117 -17.22 2.32 -19.82
CA GLY A 117 -18.59 1.85 -19.96
C GLY A 117 -19.18 1.30 -18.67
N VAL A 118 -20.51 1.16 -18.70
CA VAL A 118 -21.27 0.46 -17.66
C VAL A 118 -21.57 -0.97 -18.13
N TYR A 119 -21.02 -1.94 -17.41
CA TYR A 119 -21.14 -3.38 -17.61
C TYR A 119 -22.12 -3.92 -16.57
N THR A 120 -23.31 -4.32 -17.00
CA THR A 120 -24.34 -4.90 -16.12
C THR A 120 -24.26 -6.41 -16.21
N GLU A 121 -23.41 -7.00 -15.38
CA GLU A 121 -23.11 -8.43 -15.35
C GLU A 121 -22.70 -8.87 -13.95
N LYS A 122 -22.87 -10.17 -13.66
CA LYS A 122 -22.21 -10.80 -12.51
C LYS A 122 -20.91 -11.41 -12.97
N VAL A 123 -19.84 -11.15 -12.22
CA VAL A 123 -18.52 -11.70 -12.50
C VAL A 123 -18.09 -12.64 -11.38
N ASN A 124 -17.63 -13.83 -11.72
CA ASN A 124 -17.07 -14.79 -10.78
C ASN A 124 -15.77 -15.38 -11.32
N ILE A 125 -14.68 -15.19 -10.55
CA ILE A 125 -13.38 -15.80 -10.81
C ILE A 125 -13.24 -17.09 -9.97
N PRO A 126 -13.18 -18.27 -10.60
CA PRO A 126 -12.99 -19.54 -9.89
C PRO A 126 -11.62 -19.67 -9.22
N PRO A 127 -11.47 -20.48 -8.16
CA PRO A 127 -10.23 -20.57 -7.38
C PRO A 127 -8.96 -20.93 -8.14
N LEU A 128 -9.08 -21.69 -9.24
CA LEU A 128 -7.95 -22.17 -10.03
C LEU A 128 -7.51 -21.17 -11.12
N LYS A 129 -8.21 -20.04 -11.28
CA LYS A 129 -7.87 -18.97 -12.24
C LYS A 129 -7.07 -17.85 -11.55
N SER A 130 -5.87 -18.20 -11.05
CA SER A 130 -4.97 -17.28 -10.33
C SER A 130 -4.36 -16.21 -11.25
N PHE A 131 -3.70 -15.20 -10.68
CA PHE A 131 -2.93 -14.18 -11.42
C PHE A 131 -3.74 -13.38 -12.45
N ILE A 132 -5.03 -13.13 -12.20
CA ILE A 132 -5.84 -12.24 -13.04
C ILE A 132 -5.66 -10.79 -12.58
N THR A 133 -5.47 -9.89 -13.54
CA THR A 133 -5.53 -8.45 -13.33
C THR A 133 -6.69 -7.89 -14.13
N VAL A 134 -7.55 -7.10 -13.50
CA VAL A 134 -8.62 -6.33 -14.15
C VAL A 134 -8.28 -4.86 -14.06
N GLU A 135 -8.18 -4.17 -15.19
CA GLU A 135 -7.74 -2.78 -15.27
C GLU A 135 -8.77 -1.97 -16.08
N GLY A 136 -9.47 -1.05 -15.42
CA GLY A 136 -10.41 -0.15 -16.08
C GLY A 136 -9.74 1.09 -16.67
N SER A 137 -10.32 1.68 -17.71
CA SER A 137 -9.86 2.95 -18.31
C SER A 137 -9.90 4.12 -17.33
N GLY A 138 -10.75 4.05 -16.31
CA GLY A 138 -10.83 5.01 -15.23
C GLY A 138 -11.89 4.59 -14.22
N ALA A 139 -11.67 4.90 -12.94
CA ALA A 139 -12.59 4.48 -11.89
C ALA A 139 -13.99 5.12 -12.05
N ASP A 140 -14.07 6.31 -12.61
CA ASP A 140 -15.33 6.99 -12.95
C ASP A 140 -15.90 6.63 -14.32
N GLU A 141 -15.14 5.93 -15.15
CA GLU A 141 -15.48 5.62 -16.54
C GLU A 141 -15.88 4.16 -16.74
N THR A 142 -15.27 3.24 -15.98
CA THR A 142 -15.49 1.80 -16.08
C THR A 142 -16.20 1.29 -14.83
N ILE A 143 -17.47 0.90 -14.99
CA ILE A 143 -18.36 0.48 -13.88
C ILE A 143 -18.90 -0.91 -14.17
N VAL A 144 -18.67 -1.85 -13.25
CA VAL A 144 -19.33 -3.16 -13.22
C VAL A 144 -20.43 -3.12 -12.18
N GLN A 145 -21.65 -3.46 -12.55
CA GLN A 145 -22.80 -3.37 -11.66
C GLN A 145 -23.76 -4.55 -11.72
N TRP A 146 -24.32 -4.89 -10.57
CA TRP A 146 -25.43 -5.83 -10.45
C TRP A 146 -26.36 -5.44 -9.28
N GLY A 147 -27.46 -6.15 -9.07
CA GLY A 147 -28.52 -5.76 -8.12
C GLY A 147 -29.03 -6.87 -7.20
N ASP A 148 -28.20 -7.88 -6.92
CA ASP A 148 -28.61 -8.98 -6.04
C ASP A 148 -28.51 -8.60 -4.56
N THR A 149 -29.43 -9.14 -3.78
CA THR A 149 -29.44 -9.10 -2.32
C THR A 149 -29.35 -10.52 -1.77
N ALA A 150 -29.08 -10.66 -0.47
CA ALA A 150 -29.12 -11.96 0.19
C ALA A 150 -30.47 -12.68 0.05
N GLN A 151 -31.56 -11.93 -0.12
CA GLN A 151 -32.90 -12.44 -0.36
C GLN A 151 -33.21 -12.77 -1.82
N THR A 152 -32.38 -12.38 -2.78
CA THR A 152 -32.63 -12.72 -4.18
C THR A 152 -32.75 -14.24 -4.32
N PRO A 153 -33.82 -14.76 -4.97
CA PRO A 153 -33.99 -16.19 -5.16
C PRO A 153 -32.81 -16.78 -5.96
N GLY A 154 -32.18 -17.81 -5.40
CA GLY A 154 -31.19 -18.61 -6.09
C GLY A 154 -31.83 -19.64 -7.03
N PRO A 155 -31.02 -20.49 -7.69
CA PRO A 155 -31.49 -21.43 -8.72
C PRO A 155 -32.56 -22.43 -8.26
N ARG A 156 -32.64 -22.72 -6.96
CA ARG A 156 -33.63 -23.64 -6.36
C ARG A 156 -34.73 -22.89 -5.58
N GLY A 157 -34.85 -21.57 -5.75
CA GLY A 157 -35.89 -20.72 -5.14
C GLY A 157 -35.59 -20.23 -3.72
N GLN A 158 -34.58 -20.76 -3.03
CA GLN A 158 -34.12 -20.30 -1.73
C GLN A 158 -33.34 -18.98 -1.82
N PRO A 159 -33.30 -18.16 -0.75
CA PRO A 159 -32.42 -16.98 -0.68
C PRO A 159 -30.97 -17.35 -0.97
N MET A 160 -30.31 -16.62 -1.88
CA MET A 160 -28.93 -16.90 -2.26
C MET A 160 -27.91 -16.59 -1.15
N GLY A 161 -28.28 -15.74 -0.20
CA GLY A 161 -27.45 -15.31 0.93
C GLY A 161 -26.41 -14.24 0.56
N THR A 162 -25.83 -13.62 1.58
CA THR A 162 -24.87 -12.52 1.42
C THR A 162 -23.69 -12.90 0.53
N TYR A 163 -23.13 -14.10 0.72
CA TYR A 163 -21.98 -14.58 -0.05
C TYR A 163 -22.20 -14.60 -1.57
N ALA A 164 -23.39 -15.03 -2.00
CA ALA A 164 -23.74 -15.15 -3.42
C ALA A 164 -24.29 -13.84 -4.03
N SER A 165 -24.65 -12.85 -3.19
CA SER A 165 -25.15 -11.55 -3.65
C SER A 165 -24.10 -10.67 -4.34
N ALA A 166 -22.82 -11.05 -4.27
CA ALA A 166 -21.72 -10.28 -4.84
C ALA A 166 -21.91 -9.99 -6.34
N THR A 167 -21.77 -8.72 -6.72
CA THR A 167 -21.69 -8.30 -8.14
C THR A 167 -20.42 -8.86 -8.78
N PHE A 168 -19.29 -8.72 -8.09
CA PHE A 168 -18.00 -9.24 -8.52
C PHE A 168 -17.40 -10.12 -7.42
N ALA A 169 -17.17 -11.39 -7.73
CA ALA A 169 -16.67 -12.39 -6.79
C ALA A 169 -15.32 -12.95 -7.25
N VAL A 170 -14.31 -12.86 -6.38
CA VAL A 170 -12.97 -13.40 -6.63
C VAL A 170 -12.65 -14.48 -5.62
N ASN A 171 -12.34 -15.67 -6.11
CA ASN A 171 -11.95 -16.81 -5.27
C ASN A 171 -10.53 -17.29 -5.58
N SER A 172 -9.78 -16.59 -6.43
CA SER A 172 -8.43 -16.95 -6.85
C SER A 172 -7.35 -16.01 -6.31
N PRO A 173 -6.15 -16.55 -5.98
CA PRO A 173 -5.08 -15.75 -5.40
C PRO A 173 -4.37 -14.87 -6.44
N TYR A 174 -3.59 -13.92 -5.94
CA TYR A 174 -2.80 -12.96 -6.72
C TYR A 174 -3.65 -12.04 -7.60
N PHE A 175 -4.92 -11.82 -7.26
CA PHE A 175 -5.81 -10.94 -8.01
C PHE A 175 -5.37 -9.47 -7.90
N ILE A 176 -5.49 -8.71 -8.99
CA ILE A 176 -5.23 -7.27 -9.00
C ILE A 176 -6.41 -6.57 -9.68
N ALA A 177 -6.95 -5.53 -9.06
CA ALA A 177 -7.85 -4.59 -9.72
C ALA A 177 -7.26 -3.19 -9.71
N LYS A 178 -7.43 -2.46 -10.80
CA LYS A 178 -7.01 -1.07 -10.93
C LYS A 178 -8.10 -0.23 -11.58
N THR A 179 -8.28 0.99 -11.05
CA THR A 179 -9.03 2.08 -11.73
C THR A 179 -10.37 1.65 -12.29
N ILE A 180 -11.14 0.88 -11.52
CA ILE A 180 -12.45 0.34 -11.90
C ILE A 180 -13.43 0.45 -10.73
N THR A 181 -14.72 0.65 -11.03
CA THR A 181 -15.79 0.67 -10.03
C THR A 181 -16.55 -0.65 -10.01
N PHE A 182 -16.75 -1.18 -8.81
CA PHE A 182 -17.65 -2.30 -8.53
C PHE A 182 -18.85 -1.81 -7.75
N LYS A 183 -20.06 -2.05 -8.26
CA LYS A 183 -21.29 -1.49 -7.71
C LYS A 183 -22.37 -2.53 -7.49
N ASN A 184 -22.92 -2.58 -6.29
CA ASN A 184 -24.26 -3.14 -6.09
C ASN A 184 -25.29 -2.02 -6.15
N THR A 185 -26.30 -2.17 -7.00
CA THR A 185 -27.32 -1.15 -7.29
C THR A 185 -28.46 -1.13 -6.26
N THR A 186 -28.46 -2.06 -5.30
CA THR A 186 -29.47 -2.11 -4.23
C THR A 186 -29.39 -0.84 -3.37
N PRO A 187 -30.52 -0.13 -3.16
CA PRO A 187 -30.53 1.08 -2.35
C PRO A 187 -30.34 0.78 -0.85
N VAL A 188 -30.08 1.84 -0.08
CA VAL A 188 -29.96 1.73 1.38
C VAL A 188 -31.24 1.14 1.98
N PRO A 189 -31.15 0.00 2.68
CA PRO A 189 -32.33 -0.63 3.25
C PRO A 189 -32.91 0.20 4.39
N ARG A 190 -34.22 0.04 4.63
CA ARG A 190 -34.85 0.61 5.82
C ARG A 190 -34.23 -0.02 7.07
N PRO A 191 -34.08 0.73 8.18
CA PRO A 191 -33.65 0.18 9.45
C PRO A 191 -34.47 -1.04 9.85
N GLY A 192 -33.80 -2.13 10.26
CA GLY A 192 -34.43 -3.39 10.64
C GLY A 192 -34.87 -4.28 9.47
N ALA A 193 -34.63 -3.91 8.22
CA ALA A 193 -34.93 -4.77 7.08
C ALA A 193 -34.09 -6.06 7.13
N VAL A 194 -34.76 -7.19 6.95
CA VAL A 194 -34.13 -8.51 6.94
C VAL A 194 -33.67 -8.85 5.52
N GLY A 195 -32.49 -9.44 5.38
CA GLY A 195 -32.04 -10.06 4.13
C GLY A 195 -31.69 -9.08 3.00
N LYS A 196 -31.41 -7.81 3.33
CA LYS A 196 -31.08 -6.75 2.36
C LYS A 196 -29.58 -6.52 2.17
N GLN A 197 -28.73 -7.39 2.72
CA GLN A 197 -27.30 -7.40 2.45
C GLN A 197 -27.07 -7.51 0.95
N ALA A 198 -26.20 -6.68 0.38
CA ALA A 198 -26.03 -6.56 -1.06
C ALA A 198 -24.56 -6.24 -1.39
N VAL A 199 -23.79 -7.29 -1.69
CA VAL A 199 -22.34 -7.18 -1.86
C VAL A 199 -22.00 -6.62 -3.24
N ALA A 200 -21.18 -5.58 -3.28
CA ALA A 200 -20.61 -5.05 -4.52
C ALA A 200 -19.38 -5.86 -4.94
N PHE A 201 -18.50 -6.15 -3.99
CA PHE A 201 -17.29 -6.92 -4.26
C PHE A 201 -17.00 -7.91 -3.15
N ARG A 202 -16.64 -9.15 -3.52
CA ARG A 202 -16.18 -10.19 -2.59
C ARG A 202 -14.82 -10.72 -3.00
N ILE A 203 -13.87 -10.72 -2.08
CA ILE A 203 -12.57 -11.39 -2.23
C ILE A 203 -12.43 -12.51 -1.21
N SER A 204 -12.15 -13.72 -1.69
CA SER A 204 -11.99 -14.94 -0.90
C SER A 204 -10.75 -15.70 -1.33
N ALA A 205 -9.60 -15.04 -1.34
CA ALA A 205 -8.34 -15.62 -1.77
C ALA A 205 -7.14 -14.78 -1.30
N ASP A 206 -5.98 -15.41 -1.17
CA ASP A 206 -4.80 -14.72 -0.66
C ASP A 206 -4.15 -13.79 -1.69
N THR A 207 -3.48 -12.73 -1.20
CA THR A 207 -2.66 -11.77 -1.98
C THR A 207 -3.40 -10.98 -3.06
N ALA A 208 -4.46 -10.28 -2.69
CA ALA A 208 -5.20 -9.41 -3.61
C ALA A 208 -4.78 -7.93 -3.47
N THR A 209 -4.72 -7.20 -4.58
CA THR A 209 -4.39 -5.77 -4.59
C THR A 209 -5.43 -4.94 -5.34
N PHE A 210 -5.84 -3.81 -4.77
CA PHE A 210 -6.81 -2.89 -5.32
C PHE A 210 -6.21 -1.48 -5.35
N LEU A 211 -6.14 -0.86 -6.52
CA LEU A 211 -5.48 0.44 -6.72
C LEU A 211 -6.46 1.43 -7.36
N GLY A 212 -6.84 2.48 -6.64
CA GLY A 212 -7.73 3.51 -7.19
C GLY A 212 -9.11 2.98 -7.59
N CYS A 213 -9.56 1.87 -7.02
CA CYS A 213 -10.87 1.28 -7.31
C CYS A 213 -11.97 1.99 -6.49
N LYS A 214 -13.22 1.91 -6.97
CA LYS A 214 -14.39 2.27 -6.16
C LYS A 214 -15.25 1.06 -5.85
N PHE A 215 -15.76 1.00 -4.62
CA PHE A 215 -16.69 -0.02 -4.16
C PHE A 215 -17.95 0.69 -3.70
N LEU A 216 -19.03 0.56 -4.46
CA LEU A 216 -20.27 1.31 -4.25
C LEU A 216 -21.39 0.37 -3.86
N GLY A 217 -22.06 0.65 -2.75
CA GLY A 217 -23.17 -0.17 -2.27
C GLY A 217 -23.81 0.45 -1.05
N ALA A 218 -24.64 -0.34 -0.38
CA ALA A 218 -25.34 0.07 0.82
C ALA A 218 -24.95 -0.80 2.02
N GLN A 219 -25.69 -1.86 2.30
CA GLN A 219 -25.37 -2.79 3.38
C GLN A 219 -24.45 -3.88 2.82
N ASP A 220 -23.36 -4.18 3.54
CA ASP A 220 -22.39 -5.23 3.19
C ASP A 220 -21.67 -4.98 1.84
N THR A 221 -21.31 -3.72 1.52
CA THR A 221 -20.69 -3.34 0.22
C THR A 221 -19.46 -4.18 -0.15
N LEU A 222 -18.45 -4.23 0.72
CA LEU A 222 -17.17 -4.90 0.49
C LEU A 222 -17.04 -6.10 1.43
N TYR A 223 -17.19 -7.31 0.87
CA TYR A 223 -16.99 -8.55 1.58
C TYR A 223 -15.53 -9.02 1.46
N ASP A 224 -14.71 -8.51 2.37
CA ASP A 224 -13.30 -8.80 2.52
C ASP A 224 -13.08 -10.12 3.27
N HIS A 225 -13.51 -11.21 2.65
CA HIS A 225 -13.85 -12.45 3.33
C HIS A 225 -12.63 -13.17 3.94
N PHE A 226 -11.60 -13.48 3.15
CA PHE A 226 -10.43 -14.25 3.58
C PHE A 226 -9.24 -14.02 2.66
N GLY A 227 -8.02 -13.96 3.24
CA GLY A 227 -6.76 -13.74 2.53
C GLY A 227 -6.00 -12.51 3.02
N ARG A 228 -4.81 -12.23 2.47
CA ARG A 228 -4.08 -10.97 2.65
C ARG A 228 -4.41 -10.00 1.53
N HIS A 229 -4.90 -8.81 1.86
CA HIS A 229 -5.29 -7.84 0.83
C HIS A 229 -4.73 -6.44 1.09
N TYR A 230 -4.52 -5.72 0.00
CA TYR A 230 -4.05 -4.35 0.02
C TYR A 230 -4.94 -3.46 -0.82
N TYR A 231 -5.53 -2.47 -0.19
CA TYR A 231 -6.38 -1.46 -0.81
C TYR A 231 -5.65 -0.12 -0.74
N LYS A 232 -5.34 0.46 -1.90
CA LYS A 232 -4.60 1.71 -1.98
C LYS A 232 -5.41 2.75 -2.76
N ASP A 233 -5.56 3.93 -2.18
CA ASP A 233 -6.20 5.08 -2.81
C ASP A 233 -7.63 4.76 -3.32
N CYS A 234 -8.32 3.82 -2.67
CA CYS A 234 -9.64 3.36 -3.07
C CYS A 234 -10.76 4.22 -2.44
N TYR A 235 -11.90 4.27 -3.10
CA TYR A 235 -13.13 4.85 -2.55
C TYR A 235 -14.10 3.73 -2.17
N ILE A 236 -14.61 3.74 -0.93
CA ILE A 236 -15.51 2.69 -0.43
C ILE A 236 -16.75 3.36 0.17
N GLU A 237 -17.91 3.07 -0.40
CA GLU A 237 -19.19 3.64 0.01
C GLU A 237 -20.13 2.59 0.60
N GLY A 238 -20.80 2.93 1.71
CA GLY A 238 -21.86 2.09 2.24
C GLY A 238 -22.50 2.62 3.52
N SER A 239 -23.33 1.79 4.16
CA SER A 239 -24.17 2.18 5.29
C SER A 239 -23.90 1.31 6.51
N VAL A 240 -24.36 0.06 6.51
CA VAL A 240 -24.22 -0.89 7.61
C VAL A 240 -23.19 -1.94 7.23
N ASP A 241 -22.20 -2.15 8.10
CA ASP A 241 -21.17 -3.18 7.99
C ASP A 241 -20.50 -3.24 6.61
N PHE A 242 -20.31 -2.07 5.98
CA PHE A 242 -20.02 -2.03 4.55
C PHE A 242 -18.57 -2.44 4.21
N ILE A 243 -17.70 -2.63 5.20
CA ILE A 243 -16.44 -3.38 5.09
C ILE A 243 -16.47 -4.50 6.12
N PHE A 244 -16.60 -5.76 5.69
CA PHE A 244 -16.77 -6.89 6.61
C PHE A 244 -16.07 -8.15 6.11
N GLY A 245 -15.81 -9.09 7.03
CA GLY A 245 -15.08 -10.31 6.71
C GLY A 245 -13.97 -10.63 7.72
N ASN A 246 -13.14 -11.61 7.41
CA ASN A 246 -12.07 -12.11 8.27
C ASN A 246 -10.73 -12.18 7.54
N SER A 247 -10.50 -11.31 6.55
CA SER A 247 -9.19 -11.16 5.92
C SER A 247 -8.19 -10.43 6.81
N LEU A 248 -6.94 -10.43 6.36
CA LEU A 248 -5.87 -9.59 6.86
C LEU A 248 -5.62 -8.46 5.84
N SER A 249 -6.14 -7.27 6.13
CA SER A 249 -6.20 -6.20 5.12
C SER A 249 -5.64 -4.87 5.59
N LEU A 250 -4.83 -4.28 4.73
CA LEU A 250 -4.34 -2.92 4.87
C LEU A 250 -5.05 -2.01 3.85
N PHE A 251 -5.75 -1.01 4.36
CA PHE A 251 -6.36 0.08 3.62
C PHE A 251 -5.47 1.32 3.79
N GLU A 252 -4.84 1.78 2.72
CA GLU A 252 -3.92 2.93 2.74
C GLU A 252 -4.45 4.04 1.83
N GLY A 253 -4.55 5.27 2.35
CA GLY A 253 -4.97 6.43 1.56
C GLY A 253 -6.43 6.37 1.07
N CYS A 254 -7.23 5.44 1.60
CA CYS A 254 -8.59 5.21 1.13
C CYS A 254 -9.58 6.25 1.66
N HIS A 255 -10.60 6.54 0.86
CA HIS A 255 -11.75 7.36 1.26
C HIS A 255 -12.94 6.44 1.53
N VAL A 256 -13.30 6.36 2.81
CA VAL A 256 -14.44 5.62 3.34
C VAL A 256 -15.60 6.61 3.49
N HIS A 257 -16.69 6.39 2.77
CA HIS A 257 -17.84 7.30 2.71
C HIS A 257 -19.13 6.61 3.15
N ALA A 258 -19.73 7.11 4.23
CA ALA A 258 -20.97 6.59 4.76
C ALA A 258 -22.17 7.23 4.06
N VAL A 259 -23.13 6.41 3.63
CA VAL A 259 -24.45 6.81 3.10
C VAL A 259 -25.58 6.32 4.01
N ALA A 260 -25.31 6.20 5.31
CA ALA A 260 -26.29 5.76 6.30
C ALA A 260 -27.37 6.85 6.51
N THR A 261 -28.62 6.43 6.61
CA THR A 261 -29.77 7.33 6.84
C THR A 261 -30.01 7.65 8.31
N LEU A 262 -29.76 6.68 9.20
CA LEU A 262 -29.87 6.86 10.65
C LEU A 262 -28.58 6.45 11.34
N THR A 263 -28.30 5.15 11.35
CA THR A 263 -27.15 4.56 12.01
C THR A 263 -26.47 3.58 11.07
N GLY A 264 -25.14 3.56 11.12
CA GLY A 264 -24.34 2.67 10.30
C GLY A 264 -23.10 2.17 11.04
N ALA A 265 -22.30 1.39 10.32
CA ALA A 265 -20.99 0.96 10.80
C ALA A 265 -20.03 0.82 9.63
N VAL A 266 -18.82 1.36 9.78
CA VAL A 266 -17.76 1.20 8.79
C VAL A 266 -17.36 -0.26 8.67
N THR A 267 -17.04 -0.89 9.79
CA THR A 267 -16.48 -2.23 9.81
C THR A 267 -17.32 -3.25 10.58
N ALA A 268 -17.32 -4.49 10.12
CA ALA A 268 -17.77 -5.66 10.88
C ALA A 268 -16.76 -6.80 10.72
N GLN A 269 -15.65 -6.71 11.47
CA GLN A 269 -14.55 -7.67 11.34
C GLN A 269 -14.86 -8.96 12.12
N GLY A 270 -14.68 -10.09 11.46
CA GLY A 270 -15.17 -11.42 11.84
C GLY A 270 -14.15 -12.37 12.45
N ARG A 271 -13.06 -11.87 13.06
CA ARG A 271 -12.01 -12.72 13.65
C ARG A 271 -12.56 -13.64 14.73
N GLY A 272 -12.35 -14.94 14.54
CA GLY A 272 -12.97 -16.01 15.32
C GLY A 272 -12.12 -16.49 16.49
N SER A 273 -10.80 -16.34 16.40
CA SER A 273 -9.85 -16.82 17.42
C SER A 273 -8.69 -15.85 17.64
N ILE A 274 -8.12 -15.86 18.85
CA ILE A 274 -6.86 -15.16 19.17
C ILE A 274 -5.67 -15.68 18.35
N LEU A 275 -5.76 -16.92 17.85
CA LEU A 275 -4.72 -17.56 17.03
C LEU A 275 -4.77 -17.12 15.56
N ASP A 276 -5.87 -16.49 15.12
CA ASP A 276 -5.98 -15.99 13.75
C ASP A 276 -5.14 -14.72 13.60
N ASP A 277 -4.38 -14.57 12.53
CA ASP A 277 -3.58 -13.35 12.30
C ASP A 277 -4.32 -12.29 11.50
N THR A 278 -5.65 -12.34 11.46
CA THR A 278 -6.53 -11.52 10.60
C THR A 278 -6.93 -10.19 11.25
N GLY A 279 -7.44 -9.25 10.46
CA GLY A 279 -7.83 -7.93 10.96
C GLY A 279 -7.74 -6.85 9.90
N PHE A 280 -8.36 -5.70 10.18
CA PHE A 280 -8.33 -4.55 9.28
C PHE A 280 -7.48 -3.43 9.86
N SER A 281 -6.63 -2.84 9.03
CA SER A 281 -5.88 -1.63 9.37
C SER A 281 -6.12 -0.54 8.34
N PHE A 282 -6.52 0.64 8.80
CA PHE A 282 -6.77 1.82 7.98
C PHE A 282 -5.70 2.86 8.29
N VAL A 283 -4.92 3.26 7.28
CA VAL A 283 -3.75 4.14 7.43
C VAL A 283 -3.86 5.31 6.47
N ASN A 284 -3.77 6.54 6.98
CA ASN A 284 -3.91 7.77 6.18
C ASN A 284 -5.24 7.84 5.41
N CYS A 285 -6.30 7.23 5.96
CA CYS A 285 -7.61 7.20 5.34
C CYS A 285 -8.45 8.43 5.72
N LYS A 286 -9.64 8.54 5.11
CA LYS A 286 -10.68 9.50 5.53
C LYS A 286 -11.99 8.77 5.72
N VAL A 287 -12.70 9.05 6.81
CA VAL A 287 -14.06 8.58 7.09
C VAL A 287 -14.99 9.80 7.12
N THR A 288 -15.93 9.84 6.19
CA THR A 288 -16.86 10.97 5.95
C THR A 288 -18.24 10.44 5.61
N GLY A 289 -19.23 11.32 5.40
CA GLY A 289 -20.53 10.92 4.88
C GLY A 289 -21.70 11.38 5.74
N SER A 290 -22.73 10.56 5.84
CA SER A 290 -23.97 10.85 6.55
C SER A 290 -24.35 9.80 7.59
N GLY A 291 -25.29 10.17 8.47
CA GLY A 291 -25.80 9.32 9.54
C GLY A 291 -24.90 9.29 10.78
N ALA A 292 -25.27 8.51 11.77
CA ALA A 292 -24.47 8.26 12.97
C ALA A 292 -23.71 6.93 12.81
N LEU A 293 -22.38 6.98 12.82
CA LEU A 293 -21.54 5.87 12.39
C LEU A 293 -20.71 5.30 13.52
N TYR A 294 -20.76 3.98 13.70
CA TYR A 294 -19.72 3.26 14.43
C TYR A 294 -18.50 3.04 13.53
N LEU A 295 -17.30 3.19 14.08
CA LEU A 295 -16.05 2.79 13.43
C LEU A 295 -16.02 1.28 13.18
N GLY A 296 -16.62 0.50 14.06
CA GLY A 296 -16.72 -0.94 13.88
C GLY A 296 -17.65 -1.63 14.86
N ARG A 297 -18.14 -2.79 14.44
CA ARG A 297 -18.91 -3.70 15.27
C ARG A 297 -18.23 -5.07 15.31
N ALA A 298 -18.19 -5.68 16.48
CA ALA A 298 -17.48 -6.92 16.71
C ALA A 298 -18.26 -8.12 16.18
N TRP A 299 -18.31 -8.34 14.87
CA TRP A 299 -19.01 -9.50 14.31
C TRP A 299 -18.41 -10.81 14.83
N GLY A 300 -17.07 -10.92 14.84
CA GLY A 300 -16.34 -12.01 15.48
C GLY A 300 -15.96 -11.71 16.94
N PRO A 301 -15.83 -12.73 17.80
CA PRO A 301 -15.49 -12.55 19.22
C PRO A 301 -14.08 -11.97 19.45
N PHE A 302 -13.15 -12.13 18.50
CA PHE A 302 -11.78 -11.58 18.57
C PHE A 302 -11.55 -10.47 17.55
N SER A 303 -12.64 -9.76 17.17
CA SER A 303 -12.64 -8.72 16.14
C SER A 303 -11.48 -7.75 16.28
N ARG A 304 -10.76 -7.47 15.18
CA ARG A 304 -9.57 -6.61 15.19
C ARG A 304 -9.60 -5.55 14.11
N VAL A 305 -9.61 -4.28 14.53
CA VAL A 305 -9.65 -3.11 13.63
C VAL A 305 -8.78 -1.99 14.20
N VAL A 306 -7.93 -1.39 13.36
CA VAL A 306 -7.09 -0.25 13.73
C VAL A 306 -7.31 0.90 12.74
N PHE A 307 -7.50 2.11 13.25
CA PHE A 307 -7.45 3.35 12.47
C PHE A 307 -6.22 4.16 12.89
N ALA A 308 -5.36 4.49 11.93
CA ALA A 308 -4.13 5.24 12.12
C ALA A 308 -4.07 6.43 11.15
N TYR A 309 -3.71 7.61 11.66
CA TYR A 309 -3.60 8.84 10.87
C TYR A 309 -4.85 9.14 10.02
N THR A 310 -6.01 8.66 10.48
CA THR A 310 -7.25 8.71 9.71
C THR A 310 -8.02 9.97 10.09
N TYR A 311 -8.49 10.71 9.09
CA TYR A 311 -9.43 11.81 9.31
C TYR A 311 -10.83 11.23 9.56
N MET A 312 -11.53 11.71 10.58
CA MET A 312 -12.88 11.28 10.94
C MET A 312 -13.80 12.50 11.07
N ASP A 313 -14.85 12.54 10.25
CA ASP A 313 -15.86 13.58 10.29
C ASP A 313 -16.79 13.44 11.51
N ASN A 314 -17.62 14.45 11.79
CA ASN A 314 -18.44 14.55 13.02
C ASN A 314 -19.60 13.54 13.08
N ILE A 315 -19.71 12.67 12.08
CA ILE A 315 -20.66 11.56 11.99
C ILE A 315 -20.31 10.38 12.89
N ILE A 316 -19.07 10.30 13.39
CA ILE A 316 -18.65 9.19 14.25
C ILE A 316 -19.32 9.32 15.63
N ILE A 317 -20.04 8.28 16.04
CA ILE A 317 -20.67 8.20 17.36
C ILE A 317 -19.58 8.30 18.43
N PRO A 318 -19.74 9.09 19.51
CA PRO A 318 -18.70 9.25 20.53
C PRO A 318 -18.18 7.93 21.13
N LYS A 319 -19.06 6.95 21.34
CA LYS A 319 -18.69 5.59 21.77
C LYS A 319 -17.70 4.91 20.80
N GLY A 320 -17.78 5.22 19.52
CA GLY A 320 -16.92 4.73 18.43
C GLY A 320 -17.19 3.29 18.01
N TRP A 321 -17.37 2.38 18.95
CA TRP A 321 -17.39 0.94 18.70
C TRP A 321 -18.60 0.26 19.34
N TYR A 322 -19.00 -0.89 18.77
CA TYR A 322 -20.11 -1.70 19.28
C TYR A 322 -19.68 -3.15 19.46
N ASN A 323 -19.89 -3.70 20.65
CA ASN A 323 -19.53 -5.07 21.05
C ASN A 323 -20.51 -6.14 20.51
N TRP A 324 -21.38 -5.80 19.55
CA TRP A 324 -22.42 -6.69 19.03
C TRP A 324 -23.47 -7.12 20.08
N GLY A 325 -23.60 -6.37 21.18
CA GLY A 325 -24.51 -6.71 22.29
C GLY A 325 -23.98 -7.81 23.22
N ASP A 326 -22.71 -8.17 23.10
CA ASP A 326 -22.08 -9.25 23.85
C ASP A 326 -20.91 -8.72 24.68
N PRO A 327 -21.11 -8.50 26.00
CA PRO A 327 -20.07 -7.98 26.90
C PRO A 327 -18.82 -8.87 26.99
N ALA A 328 -18.92 -10.17 26.70
CA ALA A 328 -17.76 -11.06 26.76
C ALA A 328 -16.70 -10.68 25.71
N ARG A 329 -17.11 -10.04 24.60
CA ARG A 329 -16.21 -9.59 23.53
C ARG A 329 -15.33 -8.42 23.94
N GLU A 330 -15.74 -7.64 24.93
CA GLU A 330 -14.99 -6.46 25.39
C GLU A 330 -13.58 -6.82 25.90
N MET A 331 -13.40 -8.06 26.35
CA MET A 331 -12.10 -8.57 26.83
C MET A 331 -11.20 -9.12 25.71
N THR A 332 -11.75 -9.38 24.52
CA THR A 332 -11.08 -10.16 23.47
C THR A 332 -10.91 -9.40 22.15
N VAL A 333 -11.75 -8.38 21.89
CA VAL A 333 -11.62 -7.53 20.70
C VAL A 333 -10.41 -6.60 20.80
N PHE A 334 -9.87 -6.22 19.66
CA PHE A 334 -8.78 -5.25 19.56
C PHE A 334 -9.20 -4.10 18.65
N TYR A 335 -9.65 -2.99 19.24
CA TYR A 335 -10.00 -1.78 18.53
C TYR A 335 -9.09 -0.62 18.91
N GLY A 336 -8.30 -0.16 17.94
CA GLY A 336 -7.27 0.85 18.13
C GLY A 336 -7.51 2.11 17.32
N GLN A 337 -7.24 3.27 17.91
CA GLN A 337 -7.08 4.54 17.22
C GLN A 337 -5.68 5.08 17.48
N TYR A 338 -5.01 5.58 16.44
CA TYR A 338 -3.67 6.14 16.52
C TYR A 338 -3.57 7.44 15.75
N LYS A 339 -3.32 8.56 16.44
CA LYS A 339 -3.12 9.90 15.84
C LYS A 339 -4.18 10.25 14.78
N CYS A 340 -5.43 9.86 15.02
CA CYS A 340 -6.56 10.21 14.16
C CYS A 340 -6.94 11.68 14.37
N MET A 341 -7.52 12.30 13.35
CA MET A 341 -7.79 13.75 13.34
C MET A 341 -9.21 14.04 12.83
N GLY A 342 -9.70 15.26 13.06
CA GLY A 342 -11.06 15.66 12.67
C GLY A 342 -12.05 15.59 13.83
N PRO A 343 -13.25 16.16 13.64
CA PRO A 343 -14.23 16.34 14.72
C PRO A 343 -14.78 15.02 15.29
N GLY A 344 -14.79 13.94 14.50
CA GLY A 344 -15.18 12.60 14.97
C GLY A 344 -14.05 11.81 15.62
N ALA A 345 -12.80 12.29 15.60
CA ALA A 345 -11.64 11.52 16.03
C ALA A 345 -11.35 11.59 17.54
N SER A 346 -12.06 12.43 18.29
CA SER A 346 -11.87 12.56 19.74
C SER A 346 -11.94 11.20 20.42
N PHE A 347 -10.88 10.84 21.15
CA PHE A 347 -10.88 9.63 21.96
C PHE A 347 -11.73 9.77 23.23
N ALA A 348 -11.94 11.01 23.71
CA ALA A 348 -12.84 11.27 24.83
C ALA A 348 -14.27 10.82 24.48
N GLY A 349 -14.83 9.94 25.30
CA GLY A 349 -16.16 9.36 25.12
C GLY A 349 -16.19 8.01 24.40
N ARG A 350 -15.04 7.49 23.95
CA ARG A 350 -14.93 6.12 23.43
C ARG A 350 -15.23 5.09 24.51
N VAL A 351 -15.68 3.92 24.09
CA VAL A 351 -15.85 2.76 24.99
C VAL A 351 -14.53 2.41 25.69
N SER A 352 -14.61 2.04 26.97
CA SER A 352 -13.45 1.79 27.83
C SER A 352 -12.57 0.61 27.40
N TRP A 353 -13.11 -0.29 26.59
CA TRP A 353 -12.42 -1.45 26.03
C TRP A 353 -11.78 -1.17 24.65
N SER A 354 -11.92 0.04 24.11
CA SER A 354 -11.13 0.48 22.95
C SER A 354 -9.84 1.17 23.40
N ARG A 355 -8.85 1.28 22.50
CA ARG A 355 -7.50 1.74 22.84
C ARG A 355 -7.07 2.94 22.01
N GLU A 356 -6.50 3.93 22.68
CA GLU A 356 -5.67 4.95 22.05
C GLU A 356 -4.24 4.40 22.04
N LEU A 357 -3.72 4.10 20.84
CA LEU A 357 -2.44 3.42 20.70
C LEU A 357 -1.28 4.41 20.86
N THR A 358 -0.19 3.92 21.43
CA THR A 358 1.13 4.55 21.40
C THR A 358 1.85 4.28 20.07
N ASP A 359 2.98 4.95 19.85
CA ASP A 359 3.78 4.77 18.62
C ASP A 359 4.23 3.31 18.44
N GLU A 360 4.62 2.65 19.52
CA GLU A 360 5.10 1.26 19.56
C GLU A 360 3.97 0.25 19.34
N GLU A 361 2.78 0.53 19.89
CA GLU A 361 1.60 -0.31 19.71
C GLU A 361 1.01 -0.21 18.31
N ALA A 362 1.11 0.97 17.67
CA ALA A 362 0.63 1.21 16.33
C ALA A 362 1.56 0.63 15.25
N LYS A 363 2.87 0.61 15.49
CA LYS A 363 3.91 0.18 14.53
C LYS A 363 3.59 -1.09 13.72
N PRO A 364 3.10 -2.21 14.30
CA PRO A 364 2.82 -3.42 13.52
C PRO A 364 1.63 -3.30 12.55
N PHE A 365 0.75 -2.31 12.74
CA PHE A 365 -0.48 -2.15 11.96
C PHE A 365 -0.36 -1.12 10.84
N ILE A 366 0.64 -0.23 10.89
CA ILE A 366 0.69 0.97 10.04
C ILE A 366 1.58 0.86 8.80
N SER A 367 2.09 -0.33 8.49
CA SER A 367 3.00 -0.54 7.36
C SER A 367 2.63 -1.79 6.58
N LEU A 368 3.20 -1.93 5.37
CA LEU A 368 3.04 -3.13 4.53
C LEU A 368 3.45 -4.42 5.24
N SER A 369 4.30 -4.37 6.29
CA SER A 369 4.63 -5.55 7.09
C SER A 369 3.40 -6.20 7.73
N PHE A 370 2.33 -5.44 8.01
CA PHE A 370 1.09 -5.95 8.59
C PHE A 370 0.44 -7.06 7.75
N ILE A 371 0.68 -7.05 6.44
CA ILE A 371 0.09 -7.97 5.47
C ILE A 371 1.16 -8.78 4.73
N ASP A 372 2.39 -8.86 5.25
CA ASP A 372 3.57 -9.38 4.54
C ASP A 372 3.79 -8.75 3.15
N GLY A 373 3.35 -7.50 2.97
CA GLY A 373 3.22 -6.86 1.68
C GLY A 373 4.55 -6.76 0.92
N SER A 374 5.68 -6.70 1.63
CA SER A 374 7.02 -6.71 1.02
C SER A 374 7.30 -7.96 0.19
N GLU A 375 6.64 -9.09 0.45
CA GLU A 375 6.85 -10.33 -0.30
C GLU A 375 6.11 -10.36 -1.64
N TRP A 376 4.87 -9.85 -1.66
CA TRP A 376 3.93 -10.05 -2.77
C TRP A 376 3.44 -8.75 -3.43
N ILE A 377 3.73 -7.60 -2.83
CA ILE A 377 3.50 -6.25 -3.36
C ILE A 377 4.85 -5.64 -3.70
N LYS A 378 5.26 -5.73 -4.96
CA LYS A 378 6.41 -4.94 -5.46
C LYS A 378 5.93 -3.59 -5.98
N LEU A 379 5.71 -2.64 -5.07
CA LEU A 379 5.42 -1.24 -5.42
C LEU A 379 6.48 -0.66 -6.39
N ARG A 380 7.73 -1.15 -6.30
CA ARG A 380 8.85 -0.74 -7.18
C ARG A 380 8.63 -1.06 -8.67
N GLN A 381 7.72 -1.98 -9.02
CA GLN A 381 7.46 -2.38 -10.42
C GLN A 381 6.14 -1.82 -11.00
N MET A 382 5.20 -1.36 -10.16
CA MET A 382 4.03 -0.58 -10.63
C MET A 382 4.44 0.83 -11.10
N ALA A 383 5.59 1.30 -10.64
CA ALA A 383 6.26 2.51 -11.08
C ALA A 383 6.77 2.48 -12.54
N TYR A 384 6.50 1.42 -13.32
CA TYR A 384 6.92 1.24 -14.72
C TYR A 384 5.84 0.58 -15.61
N SER A 385 4.57 0.52 -15.17
CA SER A 385 3.45 0.09 -16.02
C SER A 385 2.81 1.30 -16.71
N GLY A 386 2.23 1.11 -17.89
CA GLY A 386 1.69 2.20 -18.72
C GLY A 386 2.73 2.76 -19.69
N THR A 387 2.38 3.86 -20.34
CA THR A 387 3.25 4.51 -21.33
C THR A 387 4.44 5.21 -20.68
N ILE A 388 5.47 5.55 -21.46
CA ILE A 388 6.57 6.39 -20.97
C ILE A 388 6.02 7.73 -20.41
N ARG A 389 5.00 8.28 -21.06
CA ARG A 389 4.27 9.47 -20.62
C ARG A 389 3.69 9.30 -19.22
N ASP A 390 2.90 8.25 -18.99
CA ASP A 390 2.26 7.98 -17.68
C ASP A 390 3.32 7.87 -16.57
N ASN A 391 4.46 7.27 -16.92
CA ASN A 391 5.56 7.12 -16.01
C ASN A 391 6.22 8.45 -15.63
N ILE A 392 6.26 9.45 -16.51
CA ILE A 392 6.80 10.78 -16.17
C ILE A 392 5.73 11.58 -15.43
N VAL A 393 4.49 11.63 -15.94
CA VAL A 393 3.33 12.33 -15.36
C VAL A 393 3.02 11.88 -13.94
N PHE A 394 3.35 10.64 -13.57
CA PHE A 394 3.22 10.18 -12.18
C PHE A 394 3.96 11.06 -11.15
N GLY A 395 4.97 11.84 -11.57
CA GLY A 395 5.64 12.82 -10.71
C GLY A 395 4.80 14.07 -10.42
N LYS A 396 3.86 14.42 -11.32
CA LYS A 396 2.96 15.58 -11.26
C LYS A 396 1.75 15.32 -12.19
N LEU A 397 0.61 14.93 -11.62
CA LEU A 397 -0.57 14.44 -12.37
C LEU A 397 -1.22 15.50 -13.28
N ASP A 398 -1.06 16.78 -12.95
CA ASP A 398 -1.56 17.94 -13.69
C ASP A 398 -0.51 18.56 -14.63
N ALA A 399 0.59 17.85 -14.89
CA ALA A 399 1.63 18.34 -15.79
C ALA A 399 1.13 18.49 -17.23
N SER A 400 1.48 19.62 -17.85
CA SER A 400 1.30 19.84 -19.28
C SER A 400 2.27 19.00 -20.11
N GLU A 401 1.94 18.74 -21.39
CA GLU A 401 2.84 18.02 -22.31
C GLU A 401 4.22 18.67 -22.42
N ASN A 402 4.26 20.01 -22.38
CA ASN A 402 5.52 20.74 -22.38
C ASN A 402 6.36 20.43 -21.14
N GLU A 403 5.75 20.35 -19.95
CA GLU A 403 6.48 19.99 -18.72
C GLU A 403 7.00 18.55 -18.77
N VAL A 404 6.26 17.61 -19.37
CA VAL A 404 6.68 16.22 -19.55
C VAL A 404 7.89 16.15 -20.48
N VAL A 405 7.85 16.88 -21.60
CA VAL A 405 8.96 16.92 -22.58
C VAL A 405 10.19 17.58 -21.98
N GLU A 406 10.05 18.71 -21.27
CA GLU A 406 11.17 19.39 -20.62
C GLU A 406 11.80 18.52 -19.52
N ALA A 407 10.98 17.84 -18.70
CA ALA A 407 11.49 16.90 -17.71
C ALA A 407 12.26 15.73 -18.35
N ALA A 408 11.77 15.22 -19.48
CA ALA A 408 12.45 14.17 -20.23
C ALA A 408 13.78 14.64 -20.85
N ARG A 409 13.84 15.85 -21.41
CA ARG A 409 15.09 16.47 -21.92
C ARG A 409 16.10 16.65 -20.80
N ALA A 410 15.65 17.18 -19.66
CA ALA A 410 16.48 17.38 -18.49
C ALA A 410 16.98 16.05 -17.88
N ALA A 411 16.35 14.92 -18.19
CA ALA A 411 16.79 13.59 -17.82
C ALA A 411 17.58 12.84 -18.91
N ASN A 412 17.94 13.49 -20.02
CA ASN A 412 18.57 12.87 -21.19
C ASN A 412 17.72 11.72 -21.80
N ALA A 413 16.40 11.81 -21.66
CA ALA A 413 15.47 10.78 -22.10
C ALA A 413 14.78 11.10 -23.43
N HIS A 414 14.64 12.39 -23.77
CA HIS A 414 13.81 12.82 -24.90
C HIS A 414 14.26 12.23 -26.24
N GLU A 415 15.57 12.18 -26.51
CA GLU A 415 16.12 11.73 -27.80
C GLU A 415 15.78 10.26 -28.06
N PHE A 416 15.96 9.40 -27.05
CA PHE A 416 15.64 7.98 -27.21
C PHE A 416 14.14 7.74 -27.24
N ILE A 417 13.36 8.50 -26.47
CA ILE A 417 11.90 8.39 -26.46
C ILE A 417 11.35 8.76 -27.83
N SER A 418 11.80 9.87 -28.40
CA SER A 418 11.36 10.36 -29.71
C SER A 418 11.79 9.45 -30.87
N ALA A 419 12.81 8.63 -30.68
CA ALA A 419 13.24 7.62 -31.66
C ALA A 419 12.38 6.34 -31.63
N LEU A 420 11.51 6.16 -30.62
CA LEU A 420 10.57 5.05 -30.57
C LEU A 420 9.40 5.30 -31.52
N LYS A 421 8.87 4.23 -32.12
CA LYS A 421 7.73 4.28 -33.05
C LYS A 421 6.52 5.02 -32.48
N GLU A 422 6.26 4.85 -31.19
CA GLU A 422 5.12 5.43 -30.46
C GLU A 422 5.54 6.59 -29.57
N GLY A 423 6.81 7.01 -29.61
CA GLY A 423 7.29 8.15 -28.83
C GLY A 423 7.04 7.96 -27.32
N TYR A 424 6.42 8.98 -26.71
CA TYR A 424 6.02 8.99 -25.30
C TYR A 424 4.87 8.01 -24.97
N GLU A 425 4.08 7.61 -25.98
CA GLU A 425 3.00 6.62 -25.83
C GLU A 425 3.51 5.18 -25.84
N THR A 426 4.83 4.97 -26.00
CA THR A 426 5.41 3.63 -25.96
C THR A 426 5.17 2.96 -24.60
N GLU A 427 4.61 1.76 -24.61
CA GLU A 427 4.34 0.95 -23.41
C GLU A 427 5.63 0.45 -22.72
N CYS A 428 5.68 0.54 -21.39
CA CYS A 428 6.81 0.11 -20.56
C CYS A 428 6.61 -1.32 -20.01
N GLY A 429 7.59 -2.23 -20.20
CA GLY A 429 7.51 -3.64 -19.77
C GLY A 429 8.73 -4.51 -20.16
N GLU A 430 8.69 -5.84 -19.92
CA GLU A 430 9.82 -6.77 -20.20
C GLU A 430 10.19 -6.88 -21.70
N ARG A 431 9.29 -6.52 -22.63
CA ARG A 431 9.57 -6.47 -24.07
C ARG A 431 9.89 -5.06 -24.59
N GLY A 432 9.83 -4.04 -23.73
CA GLY A 432 10.12 -2.64 -24.05
C GLY A 432 11.51 -2.19 -23.59
N VAL A 433 11.65 -0.89 -23.35
CA VAL A 433 12.80 -0.14 -22.79
C VAL A 433 13.96 -1.03 -22.27
N LYS A 434 15.04 -1.07 -23.05
CA LYS A 434 16.22 -1.95 -22.91
C LYS A 434 17.10 -1.57 -21.70
N PRO A 435 18.01 -2.47 -21.24
CA PRO A 435 18.83 -2.28 -20.03
C PRO A 435 19.93 -1.19 -20.09
N SER A 436 19.98 -0.32 -21.10
CA SER A 436 20.99 0.75 -21.27
C SER A 436 20.63 2.06 -20.54
N GLY A 437 20.26 1.97 -19.25
CA GLY A 437 20.00 3.15 -18.40
C GLY A 437 18.72 3.94 -18.71
N GLN A 438 17.92 3.51 -19.68
CA GLN A 438 16.68 4.18 -20.07
C GLN A 438 15.68 4.26 -18.90
N LYS A 439 15.57 3.20 -18.08
CA LYS A 439 14.69 3.18 -16.89
C LYS A 439 15.13 4.20 -15.84
N GLN A 440 16.42 4.31 -15.59
CA GLN A 440 17.00 5.31 -14.67
C GLN A 440 16.68 6.72 -15.15
N ARG A 441 16.83 7.01 -16.45
CA ARG A 441 16.50 8.32 -17.03
C ARG A 441 15.02 8.65 -16.91
N MET A 442 14.12 7.68 -17.10
CA MET A 442 12.69 7.89 -16.85
C MET A 442 12.38 8.20 -15.38
N ALA A 443 13.02 7.49 -14.44
CA ALA A 443 12.87 7.77 -13.01
C ALA A 443 13.39 9.16 -12.63
N ILE A 444 14.48 9.61 -13.27
CA ILE A 444 15.02 10.96 -13.10
C ILE A 444 14.04 12.00 -13.67
N ALA A 445 13.47 11.79 -14.86
CA ALA A 445 12.45 12.69 -15.43
C ALA A 445 11.24 12.84 -14.48
N ARG A 446 10.77 11.74 -13.89
CA ARG A 446 9.72 11.75 -12.86
C ARG A 446 10.13 12.55 -11.62
N ALA A 447 11.39 12.44 -11.18
CA ALA A 447 11.88 13.21 -10.05
C ALA A 447 12.00 14.71 -10.39
N ILE A 448 12.40 15.05 -11.62
CA ILE A 448 12.50 16.43 -12.11
C ILE A 448 11.14 17.10 -12.12
N ILE A 449 10.13 16.48 -12.73
CA ILE A 449 8.78 17.07 -12.83
C ILE A 449 8.10 17.23 -11.46
N ARG A 450 8.40 16.33 -10.51
CA ARG A 450 7.93 16.41 -9.13
C ARG A 450 8.60 17.54 -8.33
N ASN A 451 9.79 17.97 -8.75
CA ASN A 451 10.59 19.01 -8.12
C ASN A 451 10.69 18.91 -6.57
N PRO A 452 11.17 17.80 -6.00
CA PRO A 452 11.20 17.62 -4.54
C PRO A 452 12.25 18.54 -3.87
N ARG A 453 12.05 18.83 -2.58
CA ARG A 453 13.05 19.53 -1.74
C ARG A 453 14.16 18.59 -1.25
N ILE A 454 13.82 17.31 -1.04
CA ILE A 454 14.73 16.25 -0.58
C ILE A 454 14.74 15.13 -1.61
N LEU A 455 15.92 14.74 -2.07
CA LEU A 455 16.15 13.66 -3.03
C LEU A 455 16.88 12.51 -2.35
N LEU A 456 16.38 11.28 -2.51
CA LEU A 456 17.03 10.07 -2.03
C LEU A 456 17.47 9.23 -3.23
N LEU A 457 18.77 9.04 -3.39
CA LEU A 457 19.39 8.28 -4.48
C LEU A 457 19.97 6.99 -3.92
N ASP A 458 19.33 5.87 -4.22
CA ASP A 458 19.77 4.54 -3.80
C ASP A 458 20.41 3.81 -4.99
N GLU A 459 21.74 3.77 -5.03
CA GLU A 459 22.54 3.11 -6.07
C GLU A 459 22.16 3.52 -7.52
N ALA A 460 21.93 4.82 -7.75
CA ALA A 460 21.31 5.33 -8.98
C ALA A 460 22.03 4.96 -10.29
N THR A 461 23.33 4.67 -10.26
CA THR A 461 24.16 4.31 -11.42
C THR A 461 24.50 2.81 -11.51
N ARG A 462 23.93 1.95 -10.66
CA ARG A 462 24.25 0.52 -10.65
C ARG A 462 23.80 -0.19 -11.92
N ALA A 463 24.61 -1.17 -12.35
CA ALA A 463 24.35 -2.06 -13.48
C ALA A 463 24.23 -1.35 -14.84
N LEU A 464 24.91 -0.21 -14.99
CA LEU A 464 25.07 0.50 -16.25
C LEU A 464 26.46 0.27 -16.84
N ASP A 465 26.53 0.27 -18.18
CA ASP A 465 27.79 0.42 -18.92
C ASP A 465 28.33 1.86 -18.74
N VAL A 466 29.61 2.05 -19.07
CA VAL A 466 30.33 3.31 -18.83
C VAL A 466 29.68 4.51 -19.53
N GLN A 467 29.18 4.32 -20.76
CA GLN A 467 28.55 5.42 -21.51
C GLN A 467 27.18 5.77 -20.91
N SER A 468 26.36 4.77 -20.60
CA SER A 468 25.06 4.98 -19.97
C SER A 468 25.18 5.60 -18.58
N GLU A 469 26.21 5.22 -17.81
CA GLU A 469 26.49 5.79 -16.49
C GLU A 469 26.78 7.29 -16.57
N GLN A 470 27.62 7.73 -17.51
CA GLN A 470 27.95 9.14 -17.68
C GLN A 470 26.70 9.97 -17.99
N VAL A 471 25.86 9.49 -18.91
CA VAL A 471 24.62 10.19 -19.30
C VAL A 471 23.62 10.28 -18.14
N VAL A 472 23.55 9.25 -17.30
CA VAL A 472 22.70 9.24 -16.09
C VAL A 472 23.27 10.18 -15.03
N GLN A 473 24.59 10.19 -14.83
CA GLN A 473 25.26 11.05 -13.86
C GLN A 473 25.03 12.54 -14.18
N GLU A 474 25.16 12.95 -15.45
CA GLU A 474 24.89 14.33 -15.88
C GLU A 474 23.44 14.79 -15.58
N ALA A 475 22.48 13.86 -15.64
CA ALA A 475 21.09 14.15 -15.29
C ALA A 475 20.89 14.23 -13.77
N LEU A 476 21.60 13.39 -13.00
CA LEU A 476 21.62 13.45 -11.53
C LEU A 476 22.22 14.78 -11.03
N ASP A 477 23.35 15.22 -11.59
CA ASP A 477 24.02 16.45 -11.18
C ASP A 477 23.10 17.68 -11.39
N ARG A 478 22.33 17.70 -12.49
CA ARG A 478 21.31 18.72 -12.76
C ARG A 478 20.21 18.74 -11.72
N ILE A 479 19.59 17.60 -11.40
CA ILE A 479 18.49 17.57 -10.44
C ILE A 479 18.98 17.83 -9.01
N MET A 480 20.20 17.45 -8.67
CA MET A 480 20.77 17.63 -7.33
C MET A 480 21.01 19.11 -6.99
N THR A 481 21.21 19.96 -7.99
CA THR A 481 21.47 21.39 -7.80
C THR A 481 20.32 22.06 -7.05
N GLY A 482 20.64 22.71 -5.93
CA GLY A 482 19.67 23.41 -5.10
C GLY A 482 18.75 22.50 -4.26
N LYS A 483 19.04 21.20 -4.17
CA LYS A 483 18.26 20.23 -3.38
C LYS A 483 19.09 19.60 -2.27
N THR A 484 18.43 19.24 -1.18
CA THR A 484 19.00 18.31 -0.22
C THR A 484 19.00 16.91 -0.84
N THR A 485 20.16 16.38 -1.20
CA THR A 485 20.29 15.02 -1.73
C THR A 485 20.94 14.07 -0.71
N VAL A 486 20.44 12.84 -0.64
CA VAL A 486 21.02 11.74 0.12
C VAL A 486 21.42 10.67 -0.87
N VAL A 487 22.71 10.34 -0.93
CA VAL A 487 23.23 9.37 -1.89
C VAL A 487 23.74 8.13 -1.17
N ILE A 488 23.21 6.98 -1.56
CA ILE A 488 23.74 5.65 -1.25
C ILE A 488 24.47 5.16 -2.49
N ALA A 489 25.78 4.95 -2.41
CA ALA A 489 26.57 4.55 -3.55
C ALA A 489 27.61 3.49 -3.18
N HIS A 490 27.81 2.56 -4.10
CA HIS A 490 28.91 1.58 -4.06
C HIS A 490 30.07 1.93 -4.99
N ARG A 491 29.92 2.98 -5.80
CA ARG A 491 30.94 3.44 -6.76
C ARG A 491 31.52 4.77 -6.31
N LEU A 492 32.85 4.84 -6.25
CA LEU A 492 33.55 6.05 -5.79
C LEU A 492 33.24 7.29 -6.63
N ASN A 493 33.03 7.13 -7.95
CA ASN A 493 32.80 8.28 -8.83
C ASN A 493 31.55 9.09 -8.45
N THR A 494 30.49 8.43 -7.96
CA THR A 494 29.25 9.10 -7.54
C THR A 494 29.40 9.89 -6.24
N ILE A 495 30.47 9.65 -5.46
CA ILE A 495 30.68 10.27 -4.14
C ILE A 495 31.92 11.18 -4.08
N LYS A 496 32.59 11.44 -5.22
CA LYS A 496 33.78 12.31 -5.25
C LYS A 496 33.44 13.78 -4.97
N GLU A 497 32.36 14.26 -5.56
CA GLU A 497 31.97 15.68 -5.56
C GLU A 497 30.93 16.03 -4.47
N VAL A 498 30.75 15.18 -3.45
CA VAL A 498 29.77 15.41 -2.38
C VAL A 498 30.37 16.18 -1.21
N ASP A 499 29.56 17.01 -0.54
CA ASP A 499 29.99 17.88 0.55
C ASP A 499 30.47 17.11 1.80
N SER A 500 29.90 15.95 2.08
CA SER A 500 30.26 15.11 3.22
C SER A 500 29.93 13.65 2.90
N ILE A 501 30.84 12.76 3.26
CA ILE A 501 30.71 11.31 3.20
C ILE A 501 30.64 10.78 4.63
N ALA A 502 29.76 9.82 4.89
CA ALA A 502 29.64 9.11 6.15
C ALA A 502 29.81 7.62 5.87
N PHE A 503 30.96 7.07 6.27
CA PHE A 503 31.27 5.66 6.10
C PHE A 503 30.64 4.86 7.24
N VAL A 504 29.79 3.90 6.89
CA VAL A 504 29.04 3.09 7.85
C VAL A 504 29.58 1.66 7.85
N ALA A 505 29.91 1.15 9.04
CA ALA A 505 30.22 -0.27 9.24
C ALA A 505 29.54 -0.75 10.53
N ASP A 506 29.07 -2.00 10.54
CA ASP A 506 28.37 -2.62 11.67
C ASP A 506 27.20 -1.76 12.22
N GLY A 507 26.46 -1.12 11.31
CA GLY A 507 25.31 -0.27 11.64
C GLY A 507 25.67 1.06 12.31
N LYS A 508 26.95 1.46 12.33
CA LYS A 508 27.42 2.72 12.92
C LYS A 508 28.22 3.54 11.91
N VAL A 509 28.13 4.86 12.00
CA VAL A 509 29.02 5.77 11.26
C VAL A 509 30.41 5.70 11.90
N VAL A 510 31.37 5.15 11.18
CA VAL A 510 32.75 4.96 11.65
C VAL A 510 33.62 6.15 11.26
N GLU A 511 33.40 6.71 10.07
CA GLU A 511 34.15 7.87 9.57
C GLU A 511 33.20 8.87 8.92
N ARG A 512 33.53 10.17 9.03
CA ARG A 512 32.80 11.23 8.35
C ARG A 512 33.72 12.36 7.93
N GLY A 513 33.59 12.81 6.69
CA GLY A 513 34.38 13.91 6.16
C GLY A 513 34.20 14.06 4.65
N THR A 514 34.91 14.99 4.04
CA THR A 514 35.00 15.09 2.57
C THR A 514 35.79 13.91 1.99
N TYR A 515 35.67 13.66 0.68
CA TYR A 515 36.43 12.63 0.00
C TYR A 515 37.94 12.73 0.25
N ALA A 516 38.51 13.95 0.12
CA ALA A 516 39.93 14.20 0.35
C ALA A 516 40.34 13.94 1.81
N GLN A 517 39.52 14.35 2.78
CA GLN A 517 39.80 14.12 4.20
C GLN A 517 39.81 12.62 4.52
N LEU A 518 38.81 11.87 4.07
CA LEU A 518 38.69 10.44 4.34
C LEU A 518 39.77 9.62 3.62
N LYS A 519 40.18 10.03 2.42
CA LYS A 519 41.29 9.39 1.70
C LYS A 519 42.63 9.62 2.39
N ASN A 520 42.88 10.83 2.90
CA ASN A 520 44.14 11.15 3.59
C ASN A 520 44.26 10.55 4.99
N GLN A 521 43.14 10.20 5.65
CA GLN A 521 43.13 9.60 6.99
C GLN A 521 43.63 8.14 7.01
N GLN A 522 43.85 7.50 5.85
CA GLN A 522 44.21 6.07 5.72
C GLN A 522 43.30 5.13 6.54
N GLY A 523 42.04 5.54 6.72
CA GLY A 523 41.01 4.80 7.45
C GLY A 523 40.38 3.66 6.64
N ALA A 524 39.27 3.13 7.13
CA ALA A 524 38.45 2.14 6.45
C ALA A 524 37.95 2.65 5.09
N PHE A 525 37.62 3.95 4.97
CA PHE A 525 37.25 4.53 3.68
C PHE A 525 38.41 4.51 2.68
N SER A 526 39.62 4.90 3.08
CA SER A 526 40.79 4.90 2.19
C SER A 526 41.09 3.50 1.65
N LYS A 527 41.06 2.48 2.52
CA LYS A 527 41.28 1.08 2.11
C LYS A 527 40.25 0.61 1.08
N LEU A 528 38.98 0.98 1.24
CA LEU A 528 37.95 0.70 0.26
C LEU A 528 38.18 1.47 -1.05
N ALA A 529 38.59 2.74 -0.94
CA ALA A 529 38.85 3.58 -2.10
C ALA A 529 40.01 3.04 -2.96
N ASP A 530 41.05 2.51 -2.33
CA ASP A 530 42.19 1.91 -3.02
C ASP A 530 41.85 0.55 -3.67
N LEU A 531 40.85 -0.17 -3.14
CA LEU A 531 40.36 -1.43 -3.73
C LEU A 531 39.46 -1.23 -4.95
N GLN A 532 38.88 -0.04 -5.13
CA GLN A 532 38.00 0.31 -6.25
C GLN A 532 38.64 1.26 -7.27
N ALA A 533 39.88 1.71 -7.02
CA ALA A 533 40.71 2.44 -7.98
C ALA A 533 41.32 1.45 -8.98
#